data_AF-A0A353DHU5-F1
#
_entry.id   AF-A0A353DHU5-F1
#
_cell.length_a   1.000
_cell.length_b   1.000
_cell.length_c   1.000
_cell.angle_alpha   90.00
_cell.angle_beta   90.00
_cell.angle_gamma   90.00
#
_symmetry.space_group_name_H-M   'P 1'
#
loop_
_entity.id
_entity.type
_entity.pdbx_description
1 polymer ?
#
loop_
_entity_poly.entity_id
_entity_poly.type
_entity_poly.pdbx_seq_one_letter_code
_entity_poly.pdbx_strand_id
1 'polypeptide(L)'
;RQDLNAIEEAAGYVRLAKDFSLKQEEIATRVGKSRASVANSMRLLDLQEPIQRHVADGYLTVGHAKAILGVKDPKNQLAVADQILRQHMTVRAAEKFVQDFHKNGQKKTKKKDQEAIDPHIARIQNQLRNHFATHVQISHKEKKGKIELEYYGNDDLDRILNLLGISVD
;
A
#
# COMPACT_ATOMS: atom_id res chain seq x y z
N ARG A 1 -24.59 21.43 13.12
CA ARG A 1 -23.54 21.84 12.17
C ARG A 1 -22.80 20.57 11.79
N GLN A 2 -22.82 20.16 10.52
CA GLN A 2 -21.94 19.07 10.08
C GLN A 2 -20.53 19.64 10.07
N ASP A 3 -19.61 18.96 10.73
CA ASP A 3 -18.19 19.28 10.60
C ASP A 3 -17.79 19.08 9.14
N LEU A 4 -17.10 20.06 8.56
CA LEU A 4 -16.60 19.97 7.19
C LEU A 4 -15.70 18.74 7.06
N ASN A 5 -15.87 17.97 5.99
CA ASN A 5 -14.94 16.88 5.72
C ASN A 5 -13.56 17.44 5.31
N ALA A 6 -12.52 16.61 5.36
CA ALA A 6 -11.15 17.05 5.12
C ALA A 6 -10.90 17.62 3.70
N ILE A 7 -11.68 17.17 2.70
CA ILE A 7 -11.58 17.67 1.32
C ILE A 7 -12.29 19.02 1.18
N GLU A 8 -13.45 19.21 1.82
CA GLU A 8 -14.16 20.48 1.86
C GLU A 8 -13.36 21.56 2.57
N GLU A 9 -12.73 21.22 3.69
CA GLU A 9 -11.85 22.13 4.42
C GLU A 9 -10.65 22.56 3.55
N ALA A 10 -10.02 21.60 2.86
CA ALA A 10 -8.93 21.88 1.93
C ALA A 10 -9.37 22.81 0.78
N ALA A 11 -10.57 22.59 0.24
CA ALA A 11 -11.15 23.44 -0.81
C ALA A 11 -11.39 24.87 -0.30
N GLY A 12 -11.85 25.02 0.95
CA GLY A 12 -11.97 26.31 1.62
C GLY A 12 -10.64 27.06 1.72
N TYR A 13 -9.55 26.37 2.09
CA TYR A 13 -8.22 26.99 2.15
C TYR A 13 -7.71 27.41 0.78
N VAL A 14 -7.90 26.59 -0.26
CA VAL A 14 -7.52 26.96 -1.63
C VAL A 14 -8.31 28.16 -2.12
N ARG A 15 -9.61 28.25 -1.78
CA ARG A 15 -10.44 29.40 -2.11
C ARG A 15 -9.96 30.68 -1.41
N LEU A 16 -9.64 30.60 -0.12
CA LEU A 16 -9.05 31.73 0.61
C LEU A 16 -7.73 32.21 -0.03
N ALA A 17 -6.88 31.27 -0.47
CA ALA A 17 -5.64 31.61 -1.14
C ALA A 17 -5.87 32.29 -2.51
N LYS A 18 -6.85 31.82 -3.29
CA LYS A 18 -7.15 32.33 -4.63
C LYS A 18 -7.94 33.63 -4.62
N ASP A 19 -9.08 33.65 -3.93
CA ASP A 19 -10.04 34.77 -3.98
C ASP A 19 -9.50 36.01 -3.22
N PHE A 20 -8.66 35.80 -2.20
CA PHE A 20 -8.15 36.86 -1.34
C PHE A 20 -6.62 37.01 -1.41
N SER A 21 -5.95 36.30 -2.32
CA SER A 21 -4.48 36.31 -2.48
C SER A 21 -3.69 36.03 -1.19
N LEU A 22 -4.29 35.30 -0.25
CA LEU A 22 -3.69 35.03 1.05
C LEU A 22 -2.61 33.95 0.95
N LYS A 23 -1.50 34.16 1.66
CA LYS A 23 -0.47 33.15 1.86
C LYS A 23 -0.93 32.09 2.86
N GLN A 24 -0.35 30.90 2.77
CA GLN A 24 -0.67 29.77 3.66
C GLN A 24 -0.50 30.12 5.15
N GLU A 25 0.47 30.99 5.47
CA GLU A 25 0.73 31.47 6.83
C GLU A 25 -0.38 32.40 7.34
N GLU A 26 -0.91 33.27 6.49
CA GLU A 26 -2.01 34.17 6.82
C GLU A 26 -3.33 33.43 6.97
N ILE A 27 -3.53 32.38 6.17
CA ILE A 27 -4.67 31.46 6.31
C ILE A 27 -4.58 30.73 7.64
N ALA A 28 -3.40 30.15 7.95
CA ALA A 28 -3.12 29.45 9.20
C ALA A 28 -3.42 30.29 10.44
N THR A 29 -2.97 31.54 10.47
CA THR A 29 -3.27 32.47 11.56
C THR A 29 -4.76 32.74 11.71
N ARG A 30 -5.50 32.93 10.60
CA ARG A 30 -6.95 33.19 10.63
C ARG A 30 -7.77 31.98 11.08
N VAL A 31 -7.35 30.76 10.72
CA VAL A 31 -8.07 29.52 11.04
C VAL A 31 -7.57 28.84 12.32
N GLY A 32 -6.60 29.46 13.03
CA GLY A 32 -6.06 28.93 14.28
C GLY A 32 -5.30 27.61 14.13
N LYS A 33 -4.72 27.34 12.96
CA LYS A 33 -3.95 26.10 12.69
C LYS A 33 -2.50 26.43 12.36
N SER A 34 -1.64 25.40 12.37
CA SER A 34 -0.26 25.58 11.91
C SER A 34 -0.21 25.74 10.39
N ARG A 35 0.77 26.51 9.89
CA ARG A 35 1.07 26.63 8.45
C ARG A 35 1.18 25.25 7.78
N ALA A 36 1.83 24.30 8.44
CA ALA A 36 2.00 22.93 7.96
C ALA A 36 0.66 22.18 7.84
N SER A 37 -0.26 22.38 8.79
CA SER A 37 -1.60 21.77 8.74
C SER A 37 -2.40 22.29 7.53
N VAL A 38 -2.40 23.60 7.30
CA VAL A 38 -3.09 24.21 6.15
C VAL A 38 -2.48 23.71 4.84
N ALA A 39 -1.14 23.72 4.73
CA ALA A 39 -0.43 23.21 3.58
C ALA A 39 -0.76 21.74 3.28
N ASN A 40 -0.71 20.87 4.29
CA ASN A 40 -1.03 19.44 4.14
C ASN A 40 -2.48 19.21 3.72
N SER A 41 -3.42 20.01 4.23
CA SER A 41 -4.83 19.91 3.86
C SER A 41 -5.01 20.30 2.39
N MET A 42 -4.46 21.43 1.96
CA MET A 42 -4.52 21.85 0.55
C MET A 42 -3.94 20.81 -0.41
N ARG A 43 -2.85 20.14 -0.03
CA ARG A 43 -2.24 19.07 -0.83
C ARG A 43 -3.15 17.86 -1.06
N LEU A 44 -4.18 17.64 -0.23
CA LEU A 44 -5.14 16.56 -0.47
C LEU A 44 -5.87 16.72 -1.81
N LEU A 45 -6.01 17.96 -2.29
CA LEU A 45 -6.61 18.27 -3.58
C LEU A 45 -5.69 17.98 -4.77
N ASP A 46 -4.41 17.67 -4.52
CA ASP A 46 -3.48 17.21 -5.56
C ASP A 46 -3.70 15.73 -5.93
N LEU A 47 -4.45 14.98 -5.11
CA LEU A 47 -4.84 13.60 -5.40
C LEU A 47 -5.86 13.55 -6.55
N GLN A 48 -5.99 12.40 -7.20
CA GLN A 48 -7.05 12.21 -8.19
C GLN A 48 -8.44 12.17 -7.54
N GLU A 49 -9.46 12.64 -8.26
CA GLU A 49 -10.86 12.70 -7.76
C GLU A 49 -11.35 11.42 -7.06
N PRO A 50 -11.11 10.19 -7.56
CA PRO A 50 -11.60 8.99 -6.88
C PRO A 50 -11.04 8.87 -5.46
N ILE A 51 -9.76 9.20 -5.27
CA ILE A 51 -9.09 9.12 -3.97
C ILE A 51 -9.62 10.23 -3.05
N GLN A 52 -9.85 11.44 -3.59
CA GLN A 52 -10.47 12.53 -2.82
C GLN A 52 -11.87 12.13 -2.32
N ARG A 53 -12.70 11.50 -3.17
CA ARG A 53 -14.03 11.00 -2.76
C ARG A 53 -13.92 9.97 -1.65
N HIS A 54 -13.01 9.01 -1.76
CA HIS A 54 -12.79 8.04 -0.67
C HIS A 54 -12.39 8.69 0.66
N VAL A 55 -11.69 9.83 0.63
CA VAL A 55 -11.36 10.59 1.84
C VAL A 55 -12.56 11.37 2.37
N ALA A 56 -13.35 11.99 1.48
CA ALA A 56 -14.56 12.72 1.84
C ALA A 56 -15.62 11.80 2.46
N ASP A 57 -15.78 10.59 1.90
CA ASP A 57 -16.71 9.56 2.36
C ASP A 57 -16.20 8.82 3.63
N GLY A 58 -14.94 9.04 4.03
CA GLY A 58 -14.35 8.44 5.22
C GLY A 58 -13.77 7.03 5.04
N TYR A 59 -13.81 6.46 3.83
CA TYR A 59 -13.15 5.18 3.52
C TYR A 59 -11.62 5.26 3.67
N LEU A 60 -11.05 6.43 3.39
CA LEU A 60 -9.65 6.74 3.63
C LEU A 60 -9.52 7.86 4.64
N THR A 61 -8.66 7.67 5.64
CA THR A 61 -8.32 8.73 6.57
C THR A 61 -7.36 9.75 5.92
N VAL A 62 -7.23 10.93 6.51
CA VAL A 62 -6.22 11.93 6.11
C VAL A 62 -4.80 11.33 6.16
N GLY A 63 -4.54 10.41 7.10
CA GLY A 63 -3.27 9.67 7.16
C GLY A 63 -3.02 8.81 5.93
N HIS A 64 -4.03 8.05 5.48
CA HIS A 64 -3.94 7.28 4.24
C HIS A 64 -3.70 8.18 3.02
N ALA A 65 -4.45 9.28 2.92
CA ALA A 65 -4.32 10.24 1.83
C ALA A 65 -2.90 10.84 1.77
N LYS A 66 -2.32 11.19 2.92
CA LYS A 66 -0.94 11.68 3.02
C LYS A 66 0.09 10.63 2.60
N ALA A 67 -0.12 9.37 2.94
CA ALA A 67 0.75 8.29 2.46
C ALA A 67 0.69 8.17 0.93
N ILE A 68 -0.52 8.14 0.36
CA ILE A 68 -0.74 8.04 -1.09
C ILE A 68 -0.14 9.24 -1.84
N LEU A 69 -0.24 10.46 -1.29
CA LEU A 69 0.39 11.66 -1.84
C LEU A 69 1.91 11.55 -2.01
N GLY A 70 2.57 10.63 -1.30
CA GLY A 70 3.98 10.34 -1.52
C GLY A 70 4.27 9.76 -2.91
N VAL A 71 3.31 9.05 -3.49
CA VAL A 71 3.45 8.37 -4.79
C VAL A 71 3.35 9.38 -5.93
N LYS A 72 4.40 9.49 -6.75
CA LYS A 72 4.51 10.52 -7.79
C LYS A 72 3.62 10.30 -9.01
N ASP A 73 3.38 9.05 -9.39
CA ASP A 73 2.61 8.71 -10.60
C ASP A 73 1.12 8.56 -10.23
N PRO A 74 0.22 9.36 -10.83
CA PRO A 74 -1.21 9.29 -10.54
C PRO A 74 -1.83 7.90 -10.77
N LYS A 75 -1.35 7.13 -11.76
CA LYS A 75 -1.85 5.76 -11.98
C LYS A 75 -1.50 4.83 -10.80
N ASN A 76 -0.30 5.01 -10.26
CA ASN A 76 0.15 4.24 -9.10
C ASN A 76 -0.54 4.69 -7.82
N GLN A 77 -0.93 5.96 -7.69
CA GLN A 77 -1.73 6.43 -6.56
C GLN A 77 -3.06 5.69 -6.45
N LEU A 78 -3.78 5.51 -7.58
CA LEU A 78 -5.03 4.73 -7.60
C LEU A 78 -4.81 3.28 -7.20
N ALA A 79 -3.82 2.62 -7.80
CA ALA A 79 -3.51 1.22 -7.49
C ALA A 79 -3.17 1.03 -6.00
N VAL A 80 -2.42 1.98 -5.42
CA VAL A 80 -2.09 1.98 -3.99
C VAL A 80 -3.33 2.21 -3.13
N ALA A 81 -4.20 3.16 -3.49
CA ALA A 81 -5.44 3.43 -2.78
C ALA A 81 -6.37 2.21 -2.78
N ASP A 82 -6.55 1.56 -3.94
CA ASP A 82 -7.34 0.33 -4.08
C ASP A 82 -6.80 -0.79 -3.19
N GLN A 83 -5.47 -0.95 -3.14
CA GLN A 83 -4.85 -1.98 -2.31
C GLN A 83 -5.00 -1.70 -0.81
N ILE A 84 -4.87 -0.43 -0.39
CA ILE A 84 -5.11 0.01 0.98
C ILE A 84 -6.55 -0.32 1.41
N LEU A 85 -7.53 -0.02 0.55
CA LEU A 85 -8.95 -0.30 0.81
C LEU A 85 -9.23 -1.80 0.87
N ARG A 86 -8.77 -2.57 -0.12
CA ARG A 86 -8.99 -4.02 -0.20
C ARG A 86 -8.41 -4.78 0.99
N GLN A 87 -7.27 -4.34 1.52
CA GLN A 87 -6.59 -4.99 2.62
C GLN A 87 -6.91 -4.35 3.99
N HIS A 88 -7.84 -3.38 4.02
CA HIS A 88 -8.19 -2.62 5.22
C HIS A 88 -6.95 -2.16 6.03
N MET A 89 -5.95 -1.64 5.31
CA MET A 89 -4.67 -1.30 5.93
C MET A 89 -4.84 -0.21 6.99
N THR A 90 -4.06 -0.31 8.06
CA THR A 90 -3.87 0.80 9.00
C THR A 90 -3.00 1.89 8.38
N VAL A 91 -3.05 3.12 8.90
CA VAL A 91 -2.22 4.24 8.42
C VAL A 91 -0.74 3.87 8.39
N ARG A 92 -0.24 3.21 9.44
CA ARG A 92 1.15 2.76 9.52
C ARG A 92 1.48 1.69 8.47
N ALA A 93 0.57 0.77 8.21
CA ALA A 93 0.75 -0.24 7.17
C ALA A 93 0.75 0.39 5.77
N ALA A 94 -0.13 1.35 5.52
CA ALA A 94 -0.17 2.12 4.27
C ALA A 94 1.11 2.94 4.04
N GLU A 95 1.64 3.61 5.07
CA GLU A 95 2.92 4.32 5.01
C GLU A 95 4.07 3.37 4.66
N LYS A 96 4.15 2.21 5.32
CA LYS A 96 5.17 1.19 5.02
C LYS A 96 5.03 0.67 3.59
N PHE A 97 3.80 0.38 3.16
CA PHE A 97 3.51 -0.08 1.81
C PHE A 97 3.97 0.92 0.74
N VAL A 98 3.69 2.22 0.93
CA VAL A 98 4.17 3.29 0.04
C VAL A 98 5.69 3.43 0.06
N GLN A 99 6.33 3.31 1.23
CA GLN A 99 7.79 3.34 1.32
C GLN A 99 8.42 2.19 0.53
N ASP A 100 7.88 0.98 0.65
CA ASP A 100 8.36 -0.18 -0.08
C ASP A 100 8.05 -0.07 -1.58
N PHE A 101 6.91 0.54 -1.94
CA PHE A 101 6.59 0.91 -3.32
C PHE A 101 7.65 1.85 -3.93
N HIS A 102 8.13 2.85 -3.18
CA HIS A 102 9.20 3.76 -3.63
C HIS A 102 10.57 3.10 -3.73
N LYS A 103 10.93 2.22 -2.78
CA LYS A 103 12.18 1.44 -2.85
C LYS A 103 12.23 0.57 -4.09
N ASN A 104 11.08 0.02 -4.50
CA ASN A 104 10.95 -0.74 -5.73
C ASN A 104 10.86 0.17 -6.99
N GLY A 105 10.43 1.42 -6.84
CA GLY A 105 10.28 2.41 -7.93
C GLY A 105 11.58 3.10 -8.42
N GLN A 106 12.70 2.98 -7.70
CA GLN A 106 14.02 3.38 -8.23
C GLN A 106 14.67 2.33 -9.14
N LYS A 107 14.07 1.14 -9.26
CA LYS A 107 14.33 0.23 -10.39
C LYS A 107 13.33 0.54 -11.49
N LYS A 108 13.62 1.56 -12.31
CA LYS A 108 13.02 1.64 -13.65
C LYS A 108 13.14 0.26 -14.28
N THR A 109 12.00 -0.31 -14.65
CA THR A 109 11.88 -1.56 -15.42
C THR A 109 12.75 -2.70 -14.88
N LYS A 110 12.29 -3.34 -13.82
CA LYS A 110 11.87 -4.71 -14.07
C LYS A 110 10.35 -4.57 -14.18
N LYS A 111 9.72 -4.80 -15.34
CA LYS A 111 8.99 -6.06 -15.56
C LYS A 111 8.80 -6.85 -14.26
N LYS A 112 7.73 -7.62 -14.16
CA LYS A 112 7.94 -8.94 -13.55
C LYS A 112 9.07 -9.61 -14.34
N ASP A 113 10.31 -9.33 -13.99
CA ASP A 113 11.19 -10.42 -13.69
C ASP A 113 10.69 -10.88 -12.29
N GLN A 114 9.67 -11.72 -12.10
CA GLN A 114 9.73 -13.11 -12.54
C GLN A 114 11.04 -13.29 -13.29
N GLU A 115 12.20 -13.35 -12.58
CA GLU A 115 13.29 -14.23 -13.04
C GLU A 115 12.52 -15.39 -13.61
N ALA A 116 12.42 -15.47 -14.95
CA ALA A 116 11.30 -16.15 -15.59
C ALA A 116 11.34 -17.51 -14.94
N ILE A 117 10.39 -17.78 -14.01
CA ILE A 117 10.65 -18.80 -12.98
C ILE A 117 10.95 -19.98 -13.85
N ASP A 118 12.20 -20.46 -13.79
CA ASP A 118 12.70 -21.38 -14.80
C ASP A 118 11.57 -22.36 -15.05
N PRO A 119 11.06 -22.55 -16.28
CA PRO A 119 9.86 -23.34 -16.49
C PRO A 119 9.91 -24.70 -15.77
N HIS A 120 11.14 -25.19 -15.51
CA HIS A 120 11.42 -26.28 -14.60
C HIS A 120 11.08 -26.00 -13.12
N ILE A 121 11.61 -24.93 -12.51
CA ILE A 121 11.29 -24.49 -11.14
C ILE A 121 9.80 -24.17 -10.98
N ALA A 122 9.14 -23.59 -11.98
CA ALA A 122 7.70 -23.30 -11.93
C ALA A 122 6.88 -24.60 -11.89
N ARG A 123 7.29 -25.60 -12.67
CA ARG A 123 6.70 -26.95 -12.63
C ARG A 123 6.91 -27.61 -11.27
N ILE A 124 8.11 -27.55 -10.72
CA ILE A 124 8.42 -28.08 -9.39
C ILE A 124 7.56 -27.39 -8.34
N GLN A 125 7.47 -26.06 -8.35
CA GLN A 125 6.63 -25.32 -7.41
C GLN A 125 5.16 -25.74 -7.49
N ASN A 126 4.61 -25.93 -8.69
CA ASN A 126 3.23 -26.39 -8.87
C ASN A 126 3.05 -27.85 -8.39
N GLN A 127 4.03 -28.72 -8.61
CA GLN A 127 3.99 -30.08 -8.08
C GLN A 127 4.02 -30.10 -6.55
N LEU A 128 4.88 -29.28 -5.92
CA LEU A 128 4.92 -29.16 -4.47
C LEU A 128 3.63 -28.57 -3.91
N ARG A 129 3.04 -27.55 -4.55
CA ARG A 129 1.72 -27.01 -4.16
C ARG A 129 0.64 -28.08 -4.21
N ASN A 130 0.60 -28.88 -5.27
CA ASN A 130 -0.39 -29.95 -5.40
C ASN A 130 -0.17 -31.08 -4.39
N HIS A 131 1.10 -31.42 -4.11
CA HIS A 131 1.44 -32.49 -3.17
C HIS A 131 1.18 -32.09 -1.71
N PHE A 132 1.63 -30.89 -1.32
CA PHE A 132 1.46 -30.39 0.04
C PHE A 132 0.13 -29.69 0.28
N ALA A 133 -0.68 -29.44 -0.76
CA ALA A 133 -1.97 -28.74 -0.66
C ALA A 133 -1.90 -27.41 0.13
N THR A 134 -0.76 -26.72 0.06
CA THR A 134 -0.50 -25.46 0.76
C THR A 134 0.22 -24.46 -0.14
N HIS A 135 0.36 -23.21 0.32
CA HIS A 135 1.17 -22.21 -0.37
C HIS A 135 2.65 -22.58 -0.31
N VAL A 136 3.23 -22.88 -1.48
CA VAL A 136 4.66 -23.13 -1.64
C VAL A 136 5.27 -22.05 -2.54
N GLN A 137 6.39 -21.49 -2.09
CA GLN A 137 7.20 -20.53 -2.82
C GLN A 137 8.64 -21.04 -2.92
N ILE A 138 9.17 -21.09 -4.16
CA ILE A 138 10.56 -21.46 -4.41
C ILE A 138 11.32 -20.22 -4.89
N SER A 139 12.41 -19.88 -4.21
CA SER A 139 13.41 -18.93 -4.70
C SER A 139 14.70 -19.69 -5.00
N HIS A 140 15.08 -19.78 -6.28
CA HIS A 140 16.26 -20.51 -6.71
C HIS A 140 17.29 -19.58 -7.36
N LYS A 141 18.55 -19.68 -6.93
CA LYS A 141 19.72 -18.99 -7.51
C LYS A 141 20.74 -20.05 -7.93
N GLU A 142 21.68 -19.70 -8.82
CA GLU A 142 22.64 -20.64 -9.46
C GLU A 142 23.33 -21.67 -8.54
N LYS A 143 23.55 -21.36 -7.25
CA LYS A 143 24.21 -22.27 -6.29
C LYS A 143 23.43 -22.49 -4.98
N LYS A 144 22.26 -21.86 -4.81
CA LYS A 144 21.48 -21.93 -3.56
C LYS A 144 20.02 -21.64 -3.81
N GLY A 145 19.14 -22.29 -3.05
CA GLY A 145 17.70 -22.05 -3.11
C GLY A 145 17.07 -21.97 -1.73
N LYS A 146 15.84 -21.47 -1.70
CA LYS A 146 14.95 -21.46 -0.56
C LYS A 146 13.61 -22.02 -1.00
N ILE A 147 13.07 -22.95 -0.22
CA ILE A 147 11.69 -23.41 -0.34
C ILE A 147 10.97 -22.92 0.93
N GLU A 148 9.89 -22.18 0.74
CA GLU A 148 9.03 -21.69 1.81
C GLU A 148 7.68 -22.41 1.70
N LEU A 149 7.30 -23.11 2.77
CA LEU A 149 5.99 -23.72 2.95
C LEU A 149 5.24 -22.94 4.03
N GLU A 150 4.08 -22.42 3.68
CA GLU A 150 3.15 -21.85 4.64
C GLU A 150 2.29 -22.96 5.26
N TYR A 151 1.93 -22.85 6.53
CA TYR A 151 1.03 -23.78 7.19
C TYR A 151 0.02 -23.01 8.04
N TYR A 152 -1.17 -23.58 8.19
CA TYR A 152 -2.28 -22.94 8.88
C TYR A 152 -2.69 -23.73 10.13
N GLY A 153 -1.89 -23.60 11.19
CA GLY A 153 -2.11 -24.28 12.46
C GLY A 153 -1.35 -25.60 12.59
N ASN A 154 -1.47 -26.23 13.76
CA ASN A 154 -0.67 -27.41 14.12
C ASN A 154 -1.04 -28.65 13.30
N ASP A 155 -2.33 -28.88 13.05
CA ASP A 155 -2.79 -30.03 12.25
C ASP A 155 -2.24 -30.00 10.80
N ASP A 156 -2.15 -28.79 10.23
CA ASP A 156 -1.62 -28.58 8.88
C ASP A 156 -0.09 -28.75 8.85
N LEU A 157 0.59 -28.28 9.90
CA LEU A 157 2.02 -28.53 10.09
C LEU A 157 2.31 -30.03 10.22
N ASP A 158 1.57 -30.76 11.05
CA ASP A 158 1.72 -32.20 11.24
C ASP A 158 1.46 -32.96 9.94
N ARG A 159 0.42 -32.58 9.18
CA ARG A 159 0.17 -33.12 7.84
C ARG A 159 1.35 -32.90 6.90
N ILE A 160 1.91 -31.68 6.86
CA ILE A 160 3.08 -31.35 6.02
C ILE A 160 4.31 -32.15 6.46
N LEU A 161 4.57 -32.28 7.76
CA LEU A 161 5.67 -33.06 8.31
C LEU A 161 5.54 -34.55 7.97
N ASN A 162 4.33 -35.11 8.09
CA ASN A 162 4.02 -36.48 7.68
C ASN A 162 4.27 -36.68 6.18
N LEU A 163 3.87 -35.73 5.33
CA LEU A 163 4.15 -35.77 3.88
C LEU A 163 5.65 -35.66 3.57
N LEU A 164 6.43 -34.99 4.42
CA LEU A 164 7.90 -34.98 4.35
C LEU A 164 8.55 -36.26 4.88
N GLY A 165 7.76 -37.20 5.42
CA GLY A 165 8.27 -38.42 6.06
C GLY A 165 8.94 -38.18 7.41
N ILE A 166 8.63 -37.06 8.07
CA ILE A 166 9.13 -36.71 9.40
C ILE A 166 8.03 -37.01 10.40
N SER A 167 8.22 -38.03 11.22
CA SER A 167 7.38 -38.31 12.38
C SER A 167 7.96 -37.58 13.59
N VAL A 168 7.15 -36.72 14.20
CA VAL A 168 7.49 -36.09 15.47
C VAL A 168 6.76 -36.90 16.54
N ASP A 169 7.50 -37.67 17.35
CA ASP A 169 6.98 -38.37 18.53
C ASP A 169 6.52 -37.40 19.63
#